data_AF-D6K6M9-F1
#
_entry.id   AF-D6K6M9-F1
#
_cell.length_a   1.000
_cell.length_b   1.000
_cell.length_c   1.000
_cell.angle_alpha   90.00
_cell.angle_beta   90.00
_cell.angle_gamma   90.00
#
_symmetry.space_group_name_H-M   'P 1'
#
loop_
_entity.id
_entity.type
_entity.pdbx_description
1 polymer ?
#
loop_
_entity_poly.entity_id
_entity_poly.type
_entity_poly.pdbx_seq_one_letter_code
_entity_poly.pdbx_strand_id
1 'polypeptide(L)'
;MPYGDGRGKMAAGLFEGQYVWHPAADDRTLASVCVDVRAGRWARARTALAETRGDHALRAHRSLVLASEAADSDLAERWLAEEPAPEAALLWARVAVLRALRAADARDDRAEPLERIALSACDRASAADPADPTPWVAKLAMARLHRLRDPAPRGLLTAPPGPWRLFAH
;
A
#
# COMPACT_ATOMS: atom_id res chain seq x y z
N MET A 1 -64.05 -18.86 -9.73
CA MET A 1 -63.51 -18.56 -8.38
C MET A 1 -63.56 -19.83 -7.55
N PRO A 2 -62.53 -20.22 -6.79
CA PRO A 2 -61.14 -19.72 -6.74
C PRO A 2 -60.13 -20.91 -6.91
N TYR A 3 -58.80 -20.87 -6.81
CA TYR A 3 -57.77 -19.91 -6.39
C TYR A 3 -56.50 -20.26 -7.19
N GLY A 4 -55.70 -19.26 -7.59
CA GLY A 4 -54.46 -19.48 -8.33
C GLY A 4 -53.27 -19.83 -7.44
N ASP A 5 -52.16 -20.23 -8.07
CA ASP A 5 -50.84 -19.78 -7.63
C ASP A 5 -49.88 -19.80 -8.82
N GLY A 6 -49.61 -18.60 -9.31
CA GLY A 6 -48.62 -18.35 -10.34
C GLY A 6 -47.23 -18.50 -9.73
N ARG A 7 -46.69 -19.72 -9.79
CA ARG A 7 -45.24 -19.91 -9.64
C ARG A 7 -44.55 -19.53 -10.94
N GLY A 8 -44.37 -18.21 -11.09
CA GLY A 8 -43.38 -17.64 -11.99
C GLY A 8 -42.06 -18.35 -11.74
N LYS A 9 -41.56 -19.03 -12.76
CA LYS A 9 -40.16 -19.43 -12.82
C LYS A 9 -39.38 -18.12 -12.82
N MET A 10 -38.93 -17.71 -11.63
CA MET A 10 -37.81 -16.79 -11.48
C MET A 10 -36.61 -17.51 -12.09
N ALA A 11 -36.46 -17.42 -13.41
CA ALA A 11 -35.20 -17.68 -14.05
C ALA A 11 -34.23 -16.74 -13.34
N ALA A 12 -33.31 -17.33 -12.57
CA ALA A 12 -32.14 -16.63 -12.08
C ALA A 12 -31.49 -16.03 -13.33
N GLY A 13 -31.71 -14.73 -13.54
CA GLY A 13 -31.04 -13.98 -14.59
C GLY A 13 -29.55 -14.18 -14.33
N LEU A 14 -28.91 -14.93 -15.24
CA LEU A 14 -27.46 -15.03 -15.27
C LEU A 14 -26.97 -13.59 -15.36
N PHE A 15 -26.31 -13.12 -14.30
CA PHE A 15 -25.59 -11.85 -14.35
C PHE A 15 -24.49 -12.03 -15.40
N GLU A 16 -24.76 -11.57 -16.62
CA GLU A 16 -23.80 -11.49 -17.70
C GLU A 16 -22.91 -10.26 -17.47
N GLY A 17 -22.31 -10.20 -16.27
CA GLY A 17 -21.37 -9.16 -15.88
C GLY A 17 -19.96 -9.64 -16.15
N GLN A 18 -19.24 -9.01 -17.07
CA GLN A 18 -17.79 -9.18 -17.16
C GLN A 18 -17.16 -8.64 -15.87
N TYR A 19 -16.65 -9.54 -15.03
CA TYR A 19 -15.79 -9.17 -13.91
C TYR A 19 -14.45 -8.69 -14.47
N VAL A 20 -14.24 -7.38 -14.47
CA VAL A 20 -12.94 -6.77 -14.76
C VAL A 20 -12.17 -6.69 -13.45
N TRP A 21 -11.05 -7.40 -13.37
CA TRP A 21 -10.15 -7.31 -12.23
C TRP A 21 -9.55 -5.90 -12.15
N HIS A 22 -9.61 -5.29 -10.96
CA HIS A 22 -8.99 -3.99 -10.67
C HIS A 22 -8.23 -4.10 -9.34
N PRO A 23 -7.02 -3.52 -9.19
CA PRO A 23 -6.24 -3.62 -7.94
C PRO A 23 -6.95 -2.98 -6.74
N ALA A 24 -7.87 -2.05 -6.97
CA ALA A 24 -8.76 -1.48 -5.95
C ALA A 24 -9.88 -2.41 -5.46
N ALA A 25 -10.00 -3.62 -6.01
CA ALA A 25 -11.09 -4.55 -5.70
C ALA A 25 -12.48 -3.87 -5.77
N ASP A 26 -13.25 -3.88 -4.68
CA ASP A 26 -14.56 -3.26 -4.54
C ASP A 26 -14.52 -1.79 -4.07
N ASP A 27 -13.34 -1.23 -3.77
CA ASP A 27 -13.15 0.17 -3.41
C ASP A 27 -13.26 1.08 -4.65
N ARG A 28 -14.49 1.46 -4.96
CA ARG A 28 -14.83 2.36 -6.07
C ARG A 28 -14.20 3.75 -5.93
N THR A 29 -14.01 4.25 -4.71
CA THR A 29 -13.35 5.53 -4.47
C THR A 29 -11.89 5.42 -4.90
N LEU A 30 -11.18 4.39 -4.43
CA LEU A 30 -9.80 4.12 -4.81
C LEU A 30 -9.67 3.92 -6.32
N ALA A 31 -10.58 3.20 -6.97
CA ALA A 31 -10.56 3.03 -8.43
C ALA A 31 -10.61 4.38 -9.18
N SER A 32 -11.47 5.31 -8.76
CA SER A 32 -11.49 6.67 -9.33
C SER A 32 -10.21 7.44 -9.04
N VAL A 33 -9.66 7.34 -7.82
CA VAL A 33 -8.43 8.04 -7.44
C VAL A 33 -7.22 7.53 -8.23
N CYS A 34 -7.18 6.24 -8.58
CA CYS A 34 -6.12 5.69 -9.42
C CYS A 34 -6.06 6.39 -10.80
N VAL A 35 -7.20 6.73 -11.37
CA VAL A 35 -7.26 7.51 -12.63
C VAL A 35 -6.63 8.89 -12.45
N ASP A 36 -6.88 9.56 -11.32
CA ASP A 36 -6.29 10.86 -11.01
C ASP A 36 -4.77 10.77 -10.80
N VAL A 37 -4.31 9.75 -10.07
CA VAL A 37 -2.87 9.52 -9.82
C VAL A 37 -2.12 9.23 -11.11
N ARG A 38 -2.65 8.36 -11.99
CA ARG A 38 -2.04 8.13 -13.32
C ARG A 38 -1.97 9.40 -14.17
N ALA A 39 -2.90 10.33 -13.96
CA ALA A 39 -2.92 11.62 -14.61
C ALA A 39 -2.08 12.70 -13.88
N GLY A 40 -1.25 12.32 -12.92
CA GLY A 40 -0.36 13.24 -12.21
C GLY A 40 -1.03 14.08 -11.12
N ARG A 41 -2.28 13.78 -10.72
CA ARG A 41 -3.04 14.56 -9.74
C ARG A 41 -3.10 13.87 -8.38
N TRP A 42 -2.48 14.47 -7.37
CA TRP A 42 -2.38 13.90 -6.02
C TRP A 42 -3.52 14.30 -5.06
N ALA A 43 -4.26 15.38 -5.34
CA ALA A 43 -5.21 15.97 -4.39
C ALA A 43 -6.28 14.99 -3.86
N ARG A 44 -6.78 14.09 -4.72
CA ARG A 44 -7.77 13.08 -4.32
C ARG A 44 -7.15 11.88 -3.60
N ALA A 45 -5.89 11.57 -3.87
CA ALA A 45 -5.13 10.58 -3.10
C ALA A 45 -4.91 11.05 -1.66
N ARG A 46 -4.62 12.34 -1.47
CA ARG A 46 -4.54 12.97 -0.13
C ARG A 46 -5.80 12.73 0.67
N THR A 47 -6.96 13.10 0.14
CA THR A 47 -8.25 12.89 0.84
C THR A 47 -8.52 11.41 1.09
N ALA A 48 -8.33 10.56 0.08
CA ALA A 48 -8.60 9.13 0.20
C ALA A 48 -7.72 8.41 1.24
N LEU A 49 -6.50 8.89 1.48
CA LEU A 49 -5.63 8.37 2.54
C LEU A 49 -5.94 9.01 3.91
N ALA A 50 -6.24 10.30 3.96
CA ALA A 50 -6.59 10.98 5.22
C ALA A 50 -7.84 10.37 5.88
N GLU A 51 -8.82 9.95 5.08
CA GLU A 51 -10.04 9.27 5.55
C GLU A 51 -9.77 7.91 6.20
N THR A 52 -8.63 7.27 5.93
CA THR A 52 -8.32 5.92 6.45
C THR A 52 -7.45 5.94 7.70
N ARG A 53 -7.21 7.09 8.34
CA ARG A 53 -6.39 7.15 9.57
C ARG A 53 -6.92 6.28 10.71
N GLY A 54 -8.24 6.05 10.76
CA GLY A 54 -8.87 5.16 11.74
C GLY A 54 -8.96 3.68 11.33
N ASP A 55 -8.58 3.34 10.09
CA ASP A 55 -8.64 1.97 9.55
C ASP A 55 -7.32 1.64 8.85
N HIS A 56 -6.41 1.03 9.62
CA HIS A 56 -5.07 0.69 9.15
C HIS A 56 -5.08 -0.37 8.03
N ALA A 57 -6.08 -1.24 7.98
CA ALA A 57 -6.19 -2.25 6.92
C ALA A 57 -6.55 -1.59 5.59
N LEU A 58 -7.56 -0.71 5.62
CA LEU A 58 -7.95 0.08 4.45
C LEU A 58 -6.84 1.04 4.01
N ARG A 59 -6.14 1.66 4.97
CA ARG A 59 -4.99 2.53 4.69
C ARG A 59 -3.84 1.77 4.02
N ALA A 60 -3.53 0.57 4.51
CA ALA A 60 -2.53 -0.30 3.90
C ALA A 60 -2.92 -0.67 2.45
N HIS A 61 -4.18 -1.06 2.23
CA HIS A 61 -4.70 -1.39 0.91
C HIS A 61 -4.62 -0.21 -0.06
N ARG A 62 -5.22 0.94 0.29
CA ARG A 62 -5.21 2.14 -0.57
C ARG A 62 -3.81 2.61 -0.88
N SER A 63 -2.92 2.69 0.12
CA SER A 63 -1.55 3.16 -0.09
C SER A 63 -0.73 2.22 -0.98
N LEU A 64 -0.92 0.90 -0.91
CA LEU A 64 -0.27 -0.07 -1.79
C LEU A 64 -0.71 0.08 -3.26
N VAL A 65 -2.01 0.22 -3.48
CA VAL A 65 -2.56 0.40 -4.83
C VAL A 65 -2.09 1.73 -5.41
N LEU A 66 -2.23 2.83 -4.68
CA LEU A 66 -1.79 4.15 -5.14
C LEU A 66 -0.29 4.20 -5.43
N ALA A 67 0.55 3.54 -4.62
CA ALA A 67 1.98 3.47 -4.87
C ALA A 67 2.30 2.71 -6.17
N SER A 68 1.52 1.68 -6.49
CA SER A 68 1.67 0.94 -7.75
C SER A 68 1.38 1.82 -8.97
N GLU A 69 0.37 2.68 -8.86
CA GLU A 69 0.01 3.65 -9.92
C GLU A 69 1.01 4.80 -10.03
N ALA A 70 1.61 5.23 -8.92
CA ALA A 70 2.56 6.34 -8.88
C ALA A 70 4.01 5.90 -9.18
N ALA A 71 4.32 4.59 -9.11
CA ALA A 71 5.69 4.06 -9.13
C ALA A 71 6.54 4.52 -10.31
N ASP A 72 5.92 4.77 -11.46
CA ASP A 72 6.60 5.10 -12.71
C ASP A 72 6.57 6.62 -13.04
N SER A 73 6.23 7.46 -12.06
CA SER A 73 6.19 8.94 -12.17
C SER A 73 6.85 9.64 -10.99
N ASP A 74 7.03 10.96 -11.04
CA ASP A 74 7.56 11.79 -9.95
C ASP A 74 6.47 12.33 -9.00
N LEU A 75 5.23 11.81 -9.09
CA LEU A 75 4.07 12.33 -8.35
C LEU A 75 4.28 12.34 -6.83
N ALA A 76 4.87 11.28 -6.27
CA ALA A 76 5.01 11.15 -4.83
C ALA A 76 6.07 12.14 -4.28
N GLU A 77 7.17 12.32 -5.01
CA GLU A 77 8.22 13.28 -4.71
C GLU A 77 7.69 14.71 -4.78
N ARG A 78 6.97 15.04 -5.86
CA ARG A 78 6.36 16.36 -6.05
C ARG A 78 5.35 16.67 -4.97
N TRP A 79 4.43 15.74 -4.69
CA TRP A 79 3.46 15.92 -3.63
C TRP A 79 4.15 16.12 -2.28
N LEU A 80 5.16 15.30 -1.92
CA LEU A 80 5.88 15.46 -0.66
C LEU A 80 6.60 16.81 -0.54
N ALA A 81 7.12 17.34 -1.65
CA ALA A 81 7.76 18.64 -1.71
C ALA A 81 6.75 19.81 -1.61
N GLU A 82 5.58 19.68 -2.23
CA GLU A 82 4.50 20.67 -2.20
C GLU A 82 3.78 20.70 -0.84
N GLU A 83 3.49 19.53 -0.27
CA GLU A 83 2.76 19.38 1.00
C GLU A 83 3.34 18.22 1.82
N PRO A 84 4.24 18.48 2.80
CA PRO A 84 4.89 17.45 3.61
C PRO A 84 3.99 16.88 4.71
N ALA A 85 2.77 16.45 4.35
CA ALA A 85 1.80 15.83 5.23
C ALA A 85 2.09 14.32 5.45
N PRO A 86 1.54 13.69 6.52
CA PRO A 86 1.69 12.26 6.76
C PRO A 86 1.27 11.38 5.57
N GLU A 87 0.20 11.75 4.87
CA GLU A 87 -0.27 11.03 3.67
C GLU A 87 0.74 11.05 2.53
N ALA A 88 1.39 12.19 2.30
CA ALA A 88 2.42 12.33 1.27
C ALA A 88 3.66 11.51 1.64
N ALA A 89 4.08 11.56 2.92
CA ALA A 89 5.19 10.77 3.42
C ALA A 89 4.92 9.26 3.30
N LEU A 90 3.71 8.81 3.63
CA LEU A 90 3.30 7.41 3.47
C LEU A 90 3.33 6.98 2.00
N LEU A 91 2.76 7.77 1.08
CA LEU A 91 2.76 7.42 -0.34
C LEU A 91 4.20 7.35 -0.88
N TRP A 92 5.05 8.32 -0.52
CA TRP A 92 6.46 8.31 -0.89
C TRP A 92 7.19 7.06 -0.38
N ALA A 93 7.00 6.69 0.90
CA ALA A 93 7.57 5.48 1.46
C ALA A 93 7.13 4.23 0.69
N ARG A 94 5.84 4.11 0.35
CA ARG A 94 5.32 2.98 -0.42
C ARG A 94 5.88 2.92 -1.84
N VAL A 95 5.98 4.06 -2.53
CA VAL A 95 6.58 4.16 -3.87
C VAL A 95 8.06 3.77 -3.83
N ALA A 96 8.81 4.30 -2.87
CA ALA A 96 10.23 3.99 -2.71
C ALA A 96 10.47 2.50 -2.42
N VAL A 97 9.68 1.90 -1.52
CA VAL A 97 9.73 0.44 -1.25
C VAL A 97 9.42 -0.35 -2.50
N LEU A 98 8.35 -0.01 -3.24
CA LEU A 98 8.00 -0.73 -4.46
C LEU A 98 9.10 -0.65 -5.52
N ARG A 99 9.73 0.51 -5.68
CA ARG A 99 10.87 0.69 -6.59
C ARG A 99 12.08 -0.12 -6.17
N ALA A 100 12.42 -0.15 -4.88
CA ALA A 100 13.50 -0.97 -4.36
C ALA A 100 13.25 -2.47 -4.61
N LEU A 101 12.02 -2.94 -4.35
CA LEU A 101 11.63 -4.32 -4.61
C LEU A 101 11.68 -4.67 -6.10
N ARG A 102 11.15 -3.80 -6.98
CA ARG A 102 11.20 -4.00 -8.45
C ARG A 102 12.65 -4.05 -8.96
N ALA A 103 13.51 -3.15 -8.48
CA ALA A 103 14.93 -3.11 -8.85
C ALA A 103 15.67 -4.38 -8.40
N ALA A 104 15.41 -4.86 -7.17
CA ALA A 104 16.00 -6.09 -6.67
C ALA A 104 15.52 -7.33 -7.45
N ASP A 105 14.22 -7.42 -7.74
CA ASP A 105 13.64 -8.51 -8.54
C ASP A 105 14.24 -8.53 -9.96
N ALA A 106 14.53 -7.35 -10.53
CA ALA A 106 15.18 -7.18 -11.82
C ALA A 106 16.72 -7.33 -11.79
N ARG A 107 17.33 -7.48 -10.60
CA ARG A 107 18.80 -7.45 -10.40
C ARG A 107 19.47 -6.18 -10.96
N ASP A 108 18.80 -5.03 -10.82
CA ASP A 108 19.35 -3.72 -11.18
C ASP A 108 20.38 -3.28 -10.11
N ASP A 109 21.52 -2.75 -10.54
CA ASP A 109 22.57 -2.19 -9.67
C ASP A 109 22.05 -1.07 -8.74
N ARG A 110 20.92 -0.45 -9.09
CA ARG A 110 20.24 0.56 -8.27
C ARG A 110 19.47 -0.01 -7.09
N ALA A 111 19.33 -1.33 -6.96
CA ALA A 111 18.53 -1.95 -5.90
C ALA A 111 18.97 -1.52 -4.50
N GLU A 112 20.27 -1.56 -4.21
CA GLU A 112 20.79 -1.22 -2.88
C GLU A 112 20.67 0.30 -2.56
N PRO A 113 21.01 1.24 -3.48
CA PRO A 113 20.68 2.65 -3.29
C PRO A 113 19.19 2.93 -3.07
N LEU A 114 18.31 2.29 -3.85
CA LEU A 114 16.86 2.47 -3.75
C LEU A 114 16.33 1.94 -2.42
N GLU A 115 16.87 0.83 -1.92
CA GLU A 115 16.52 0.30 -0.61
C GLU A 115 16.87 1.30 0.51
N ARG A 116 18.05 1.92 0.49
CA ARG A 116 18.41 2.95 1.49
C ARG A 116 17.45 4.14 1.47
N ILE A 117 17.05 4.59 0.28
CA ILE A 117 16.05 5.65 0.11
C ILE A 117 14.72 5.21 0.71
N ALA A 118 14.28 3.98 0.42
CA ALA A 118 13.03 3.43 0.92
C ALA A 118 13.03 3.28 2.45
N LEU A 119 14.14 2.83 3.06
CA LEU A 119 14.29 2.76 4.51
C LEU A 119 14.13 4.14 5.15
N SER A 120 14.84 5.16 4.64
CA SER A 120 14.73 6.53 5.13
C SER A 120 13.32 7.11 4.96
N ALA A 121 12.65 6.81 3.84
CA ALA A 121 11.28 7.23 3.59
C ALA A 121 10.29 6.58 4.58
N CYS A 122 10.44 5.29 4.86
CA CYS A 122 9.66 4.58 5.88
C CYS A 122 9.85 5.20 7.27
N ASP A 123 11.10 5.48 7.67
CA ASP A 123 11.39 6.08 8.98
C ASP A 123 10.78 7.49 9.10
N ARG A 124 10.84 8.30 8.04
CA ARG A 124 10.19 9.61 7.98
C ARG A 124 8.66 9.50 8.08
N ALA A 125 8.05 8.55 7.38
CA ALA A 125 6.61 8.34 7.41
C ALA A 125 6.14 7.85 8.79
N SER A 126 6.87 6.93 9.42
CA SER A 126 6.63 6.50 10.80
C SER A 126 6.72 7.65 11.81
N ALA A 127 7.67 8.58 11.62
CA ALA A 127 7.79 9.75 12.48
C ALA A 127 6.67 10.77 12.27
N ALA A 128 6.10 10.87 11.06
CA ALA A 128 5.03 11.81 10.73
C ALA A 128 3.67 11.39 11.31
N ASP A 129 3.42 10.08 11.45
CA ASP A 129 2.23 9.54 12.12
C ASP A 129 2.59 8.26 12.91
N PRO A 130 3.02 8.40 14.18
CA PRO A 130 3.41 7.25 15.00
C PRO A 130 2.28 6.29 15.38
N ALA A 131 1.01 6.65 15.15
CA ALA A 131 -0.11 5.74 15.38
C ALA A 131 -0.35 4.80 14.19
N ASP A 132 0.12 5.19 13.01
CA ASP A 132 -0.07 4.46 11.76
C ASP A 132 0.97 3.32 11.62
N PRO A 133 0.56 2.04 11.64
CA PRO A 133 1.50 0.94 11.51
C PRO A 133 1.99 0.72 10.07
N THR A 134 1.35 1.36 9.09
CA THR A 134 1.54 1.03 7.67
C THR A 134 2.95 1.31 7.14
N PRO A 135 3.70 2.34 7.58
CA PRO A 135 5.08 2.52 7.15
C PRO A 135 6.03 1.43 7.66
N TRP A 136 5.84 0.92 8.88
CA TRP A 136 6.64 -0.21 9.39
C TRP A 136 6.36 -1.50 8.64
N VAL A 137 5.11 -1.74 8.25
CA VAL A 137 4.75 -2.89 7.39
C VAL A 137 5.41 -2.76 6.01
N ALA A 138 5.46 -1.56 5.44
CA ALA A 138 6.20 -1.32 4.19
C ALA A 138 7.71 -1.58 4.37
N LYS A 139 8.29 -1.15 5.49
CA LYS A 139 9.69 -1.43 5.86
C LYS A 139 9.96 -2.94 5.97
N LEU A 140 9.06 -3.68 6.61
CA LEU A 140 9.16 -5.14 6.77
C LEU A 140 9.18 -5.88 5.43
N ALA A 141 8.47 -5.37 4.41
CA ALA A 141 8.45 -6.02 3.09
C ALA A 141 9.85 -6.09 2.45
N MET A 142 10.75 -5.15 2.76
CA MET A 142 12.13 -5.16 2.28
C MET A 142 13.02 -6.17 3.00
N ALA A 143 12.58 -6.74 4.13
CA ALA A 143 13.33 -7.80 4.80
C ALA A 143 13.63 -8.99 3.87
N ARG A 144 12.77 -9.23 2.86
CA ARG A 144 12.95 -10.27 1.85
C ARG A 144 14.17 -10.07 0.95
N LEU A 145 14.67 -8.83 0.85
CA LEU A 145 15.86 -8.48 0.05
C LEU A 145 17.15 -9.02 0.68
N HIS A 146 17.09 -9.35 1.97
CA HIS A 146 18.22 -9.76 2.77
C HIS A 146 17.97 -11.14 3.39
N ARG A 147 19.05 -11.82 3.75
CA ARG A 147 18.97 -12.97 4.67
C ARG A 147 19.09 -12.48 6.10
N LEU A 148 18.05 -11.80 6.60
CA LEU A 148 18.03 -11.29 7.97
C LEU A 148 17.67 -12.43 8.93
N ARG A 149 18.67 -12.88 9.69
CA ARG A 149 18.53 -13.84 10.78
C ARG A 149 19.13 -13.27 12.05
N ASP A 150 18.74 -12.03 12.36
CA ASP A 150 19.19 -11.39 13.58
C ASP A 150 18.67 -12.18 14.79
N PRO A 151 19.44 -12.25 15.89
CA PRO A 151 18.95 -12.85 17.12
C PRO A 151 17.72 -12.10 17.63
N ALA A 152 16.75 -12.84 18.15
CA ALA A 152 15.53 -12.27 18.69
C ALA A 152 15.80 -11.35 19.90
N PRO A 153 15.03 -10.26 20.07
CA PRO A 153 15.02 -9.48 21.30
C PRO A 153 14.80 -10.37 22.54
N ARG A 154 15.42 -9.98 23.66
CA ARG A 154 15.24 -10.68 24.94
C ARG A 154 13.76 -10.65 25.34
N GLY A 155 13.23 -11.80 25.80
CA GLY A 155 11.86 -11.93 26.30
C GLY A 155 10.86 -12.58 25.33
N LEU A 156 11.25 -12.88 24.09
CA LEU A 156 10.41 -13.64 23.16
C LEU A 156 10.48 -15.15 23.47
N LEU A 157 9.32 -15.78 23.68
CA LEU A 157 9.17 -17.18 24.11
C LEU A 157 9.95 -18.19 23.23
N THR A 158 9.93 -17.99 21.92
CA THR A 158 10.55 -18.90 20.94
C THR A 158 11.87 -18.37 20.36
N ALA A 159 12.30 -17.18 20.79
CA ALA A 159 13.46 -16.45 20.28
C ALA A 159 13.69 -16.62 18.75
N PRO A 160 12.67 -16.40 17.90
CA PRO A 160 12.78 -16.75 16.49
C PRO A 160 13.76 -15.78 15.79
N PRO A 161 14.68 -16.28 14.94
CA PRO A 161 15.52 -15.40 14.14
C PRO A 161 14.66 -14.59 13.19
N GLY A 162 15.04 -13.34 12.93
CA GLY A 162 14.23 -12.46 12.10
C GLY A 162 14.92 -11.16 11.74
N PRO A 163 14.19 -10.24 11.08
CA PRO A 163 14.72 -8.96 10.64
C PRO A 163 14.70 -7.91 11.76
N TRP A 164 15.08 -8.30 12.97
CA TRP A 164 14.91 -7.49 14.18
C TRP A 164 15.67 -6.17 14.13
N ARG A 165 16.80 -6.11 13.43
CA ARG A 165 17.57 -4.87 13.26
C ARG A 165 16.81 -3.76 12.53
N LEU A 166 15.76 -4.10 11.75
CA LEU A 166 14.93 -3.10 11.08
C LEU A 166 14.08 -2.27 12.05
N PHE A 167 13.90 -2.77 13.28
CA PHE A 167 13.04 -2.19 14.32
C PHE A 167 13.82 -1.87 15.61
N ALA A 168 15.14 -2.06 15.60
CA ALA A 168 15.99 -1.59 16.68
C ALA A 168 16.14 -0.07 16.54
N HIS A 169 15.60 0.67 17.51
CA HIS A 169 15.69 2.12 17.61
C HIS A 169 16.55 2.50 18.81
#